data_AF-A0A7S5IF19-F1
#
_entry.id   AF-A0A7S5IF19-F1
#
_cell.length_a   1.000
_cell.length_b   1.000
_cell.length_c   1.000
_cell.angle_alpha   90.00
_cell.angle_beta   90.00
_cell.angle_gamma   90.00
#
_symmetry.space_group_name_H-M   'P 1'
#
loop_
_entity.id
_entity.type
_entity.pdbx_description
1 polymer ?
#
loop_
_entity_poly.entity_id
_entity_poly.type
_entity_poly.pdbx_seq_one_letter_code
_entity_poly.pdbx_strand_id
1 'polypeptide(L)'
;VTTGEAESEAPEILVPAGISDYDVVYLKPLAGMYKTIKKQLENHVNAFNTNITDMLDSRLKKRNYFLEVLNSDLNPFKYSSSGEYIIKDPYKLLDLEKKKKLIGSYKYIGASIDMDVATANDGVAYYNKMEELYKTHLTAVNEEVKKVEADIKAEDDKIKTIGSDSTKTTEKTQSMAKKAELEKYLPFLNSLQKEYESLVSKVNTYTDNLKKVISNCQLEKKEAEITVKKLQDYNKMDEKLEEYKKSEKKNEVKSSGLLEKLMKSKLIKENESKEILSQLLNVQTQLLTMSSEHTCIDTNVPDNAACYRYLDGTEEWRCLLTFKEEGGKCVPASNVTCKDNNGGCAPEAECKMTDSNKIVCKCTKEGSEPLFEGVFC
;
A
#
# COMPACT_ATOMS: atom_id res chain seq x y z
N VAL A 1 -35.25 -8.60 16.35
CA VAL A 1 -35.65 -7.43 17.16
C VAL A 1 -35.93 -6.30 16.19
N THR A 2 -37.20 -5.98 15.96
CA THR A 2 -37.66 -4.86 15.11
C THR A 2 -37.57 -3.59 15.92
N THR A 3 -36.52 -2.79 15.70
CA THR A 3 -36.39 -1.46 16.31
C THR A 3 -37.29 -0.49 15.56
N GLY A 4 -38.38 -0.09 16.23
CA GLY A 4 -39.19 1.05 15.81
C GLY A 4 -38.38 2.33 16.02
N GLU A 5 -38.13 3.06 14.94
CA GLU A 5 -37.63 4.42 14.99
C GLU A 5 -38.81 5.38 15.16
N ALA A 6 -38.73 6.21 16.20
CA ALA A 6 -39.69 7.24 16.50
C ALA A 6 -39.60 8.36 15.44
N GLU A 7 -40.71 8.64 14.76
CA GLU A 7 -40.89 9.82 13.89
C GLU A 7 -40.81 11.08 14.77
N SER A 8 -39.69 11.81 14.72
CA SER A 8 -39.51 13.08 15.43
C SER A 8 -39.51 14.31 14.51
N GLU A 9 -40.10 14.23 13.32
CA GLU A 9 -40.34 15.40 12.46
C GLU A 9 -41.81 15.81 12.52
N ALA A 10 -42.06 17.12 12.49
CA ALA A 10 -43.41 17.66 12.41
C ALA A 10 -44.18 16.98 11.25
N PRO A 11 -45.44 16.57 11.45
CA PRO A 11 -46.13 15.73 10.48
C PRO A 11 -46.23 16.44 9.13
N GLU A 12 -45.62 15.83 8.10
CA GLU A 12 -45.66 16.32 6.73
C GLU A 12 -47.12 16.46 6.27
N ILE A 13 -47.53 17.70 5.98
CA ILE A 13 -48.89 18.04 5.54
C ILE A 13 -48.99 17.75 4.04
N LEU A 14 -49.32 16.51 3.70
CA LEU A 14 -49.61 16.09 2.32
C LEU A 14 -51.05 16.38 1.90
N VAL A 15 -51.92 16.57 2.88
CA VAL A 15 -53.36 16.76 2.69
C VAL A 15 -53.75 18.06 3.40
N PRO A 16 -54.25 19.08 2.68
CA PRO A 16 -54.66 20.37 3.28
C PRO A 16 -55.79 20.21 4.31
N ALA A 17 -55.89 21.14 5.26
CA ALA A 17 -57.02 21.20 6.19
C ALA A 17 -58.30 21.69 5.47
N GLY A 18 -59.47 21.14 5.81
CA GLY A 18 -60.77 21.61 5.29
C GLY A 18 -61.26 20.99 3.98
N ILE A 19 -60.73 19.84 3.56
CA ILE A 19 -61.23 19.07 2.41
C ILE A 19 -62.56 18.37 2.69
N SER A 20 -63.36 18.18 1.63
CA SER A 20 -64.66 17.50 1.72
C SER A 20 -64.50 16.01 2.09
N ASP A 21 -65.52 15.41 2.72
CA ASP A 21 -65.50 13.98 3.09
C ASP A 21 -65.27 13.06 1.88
N TYR A 22 -65.66 13.50 0.67
CA TYR A 22 -65.41 12.78 -0.58
C TYR A 22 -63.94 12.86 -0.99
N ASP A 23 -63.31 14.03 -0.90
CA ASP A 23 -61.88 14.23 -1.20
C ASP A 23 -60.99 13.45 -0.21
N VAL A 24 -61.44 13.33 1.05
CA VAL A 24 -60.75 12.56 2.10
C VAL A 24 -60.64 11.08 1.74
N VAL A 25 -61.64 10.50 1.07
CA VAL A 25 -61.65 9.08 0.67
C VAL A 25 -60.57 8.77 -0.37
N TYR A 26 -60.24 9.72 -1.26
CA TYR A 26 -59.26 9.49 -2.33
C TYR A 26 -57.86 10.02 -1.99
N LEU A 27 -57.77 11.21 -1.37
CA LEU A 27 -56.49 11.85 -1.09
C LEU A 27 -55.72 11.18 0.05
N LYS A 28 -56.41 10.65 1.09
CA LYS A 28 -55.72 9.98 2.20
C LYS A 28 -55.02 8.67 1.77
N PRO A 29 -55.66 7.75 1.02
CA PRO A 29 -54.97 6.55 0.53
C PRO A 29 -53.79 6.87 -0.40
N LEU A 30 -53.95 7.85 -1.30
CA LEU A 30 -52.88 8.32 -2.19
C LEU A 30 -51.69 8.88 -1.39
N ALA A 31 -51.95 9.73 -0.39
CA ALA A 31 -50.91 10.23 0.50
C ALA A 31 -50.22 9.12 1.31
N GLY A 32 -50.97 8.11 1.78
CA GLY A 32 -50.42 6.94 2.46
C GLY A 32 -49.54 6.08 1.57
N MET A 33 -49.97 5.85 0.32
CA MET A 33 -49.18 5.14 -0.68
C MET A 33 -47.90 5.90 -1.03
N TYR A 34 -47.99 7.22 -1.21
CA TYR A 34 -46.82 8.07 -1.43
C TYR A 34 -45.82 8.00 -0.28
N LYS A 35 -46.26 8.15 0.98
CA LYS A 35 -45.36 8.00 2.15
C LYS A 35 -44.64 6.65 2.16
N THR A 36 -45.35 5.59 1.77
CA THR A 36 -44.78 4.24 1.69
C THR A 36 -43.73 4.14 0.59
N ILE A 37 -44.03 4.64 -0.61
CA ILE A 37 -43.09 4.63 -1.75
C ILE A 37 -41.86 5.48 -1.44
N LYS A 38 -42.05 6.69 -0.90
CA LYS A 38 -40.98 7.59 -0.44
C LYS A 38 -40.01 6.86 0.49
N LYS A 39 -40.55 6.27 1.56
CA LYS A 39 -39.76 5.50 2.53
C LYS A 39 -39.05 4.30 1.91
N GLN A 40 -39.71 3.58 0.99
CA GLN A 40 -39.09 2.44 0.31
C GLN A 40 -37.95 2.86 -0.62
N LEU A 41 -38.12 3.96 -1.34
CA LEU A 41 -37.13 4.48 -2.28
C LEU A 41 -35.87 4.94 -1.55
N GLU A 42 -36.06 5.72 -0.47
CA GLU A 42 -34.98 6.15 0.42
C GLU A 42 -34.25 4.95 1.04
N ASN A 43 -35.00 4.00 1.60
CA ASN A 43 -34.43 2.80 2.20
C ASN A 43 -33.63 1.96 1.20
N HIS A 44 -34.10 1.83 -0.04
CA HIS A 44 -33.41 1.07 -1.06
C HIS A 44 -32.06 1.71 -1.43
N VAL A 45 -32.03 3.03 -1.64
CA VAL A 45 -30.80 3.79 -1.94
C VAL A 45 -29.82 3.70 -0.78
N ASN A 46 -30.28 3.89 0.46
CA ASN A 46 -29.45 3.80 1.65
C ASN A 46 -28.91 2.38 1.87
N ALA A 47 -29.76 1.34 1.74
CA ALA A 47 -29.36 -0.05 1.94
C ALA A 47 -28.34 -0.50 0.90
N PHE A 48 -28.51 -0.11 -0.37
CA PHE A 48 -27.54 -0.39 -1.41
C PHE A 48 -26.18 0.27 -1.09
N ASN A 49 -26.19 1.52 -0.63
CA ASN A 49 -24.98 2.21 -0.20
C ASN A 49 -24.27 1.51 0.95
N THR A 50 -25.01 1.14 1.99
CA THR A 50 -24.46 0.41 3.14
C THR A 50 -23.84 -0.91 2.69
N ASN A 51 -24.53 -1.69 1.86
CA ASN A 51 -24.03 -2.97 1.37
C ASN A 51 -22.72 -2.84 0.58
N ILE A 52 -22.62 -1.88 -0.34
CA ILE A 52 -21.38 -1.65 -1.10
C ILE A 52 -20.26 -1.18 -0.15
N THR A 53 -20.57 -0.23 0.73
CA THR A 53 -19.58 0.34 1.65
C THR A 53 -19.03 -0.72 2.60
N ASP A 54 -19.91 -1.51 3.22
CA ASP A 54 -19.53 -2.59 4.13
C ASP A 54 -18.70 -3.66 3.43
N MET A 55 -19.06 -4.01 2.19
CA MET A 55 -18.31 -4.98 1.42
C MET A 55 -16.89 -4.49 1.10
N LEU A 56 -16.76 -3.23 0.64
CA LEU A 56 -15.47 -2.62 0.33
C LEU A 56 -14.61 -2.45 1.59
N ASP A 57 -15.19 -1.96 2.69
CA ASP A 57 -14.49 -1.79 3.97
C ASP A 57 -14.03 -3.13 4.56
N SER A 58 -14.86 -4.18 4.48
CA SER A 58 -14.50 -5.54 4.90
C SER A 58 -13.29 -6.07 4.13
N ARG A 59 -13.26 -5.86 2.80
CA ARG A 59 -12.14 -6.30 1.95
C ARG A 59 -10.88 -5.47 2.20
N LEU A 60 -11.02 -4.16 2.38
CA LEU A 60 -9.92 -3.26 2.78
C LEU A 60 -9.29 -3.71 4.11
N LYS A 61 -10.10 -3.98 5.13
CA LYS A 61 -9.62 -4.48 6.44
C LYS A 61 -8.86 -5.79 6.31
N LYS A 62 -9.38 -6.75 5.54
CA LYS A 62 -8.69 -8.02 5.26
C LYS A 62 -7.36 -7.82 4.54
N ARG A 63 -7.32 -6.92 3.56
CA ARG A 63 -6.11 -6.57 2.82
C ARG A 63 -5.07 -5.90 3.71
N ASN A 64 -5.48 -4.96 4.57
CA ASN A 64 -4.59 -4.29 5.52
C ASN A 64 -4.01 -5.27 6.55
N TYR A 65 -4.84 -6.16 7.10
CA TYR A 65 -4.35 -7.23 7.98
C TYR A 65 -3.31 -8.12 7.26
N PHE A 66 -3.59 -8.50 6.01
CA PHE A 66 -2.64 -9.29 5.23
C PHE A 66 -1.32 -8.52 5.00
N LEU A 67 -1.39 -7.22 4.67
CA LEU A 67 -0.21 -6.35 4.53
C LEU A 67 0.59 -6.23 5.83
N GLU A 68 -0.06 -6.13 6.98
CA GLU A 68 0.60 -6.11 8.29
C GLU A 68 1.36 -7.39 8.56
N VAL A 69 0.78 -8.55 8.23
CA VAL A 69 1.44 -9.86 8.33
C VAL A 69 2.69 -9.89 7.44
N LEU A 70 2.59 -9.46 6.17
CA LEU A 70 3.74 -9.40 5.28
C LEU A 70 4.83 -8.45 5.80
N ASN A 71 4.44 -7.31 6.36
CA ASN A 71 5.37 -6.34 6.94
C ASN A 71 6.04 -6.86 8.22
N SER A 72 5.36 -7.72 8.98
CA SER A 72 5.90 -8.38 10.17
C SER A 72 6.99 -9.37 9.80
N ASP A 73 6.81 -10.13 8.72
CA ASP A 73 7.83 -11.05 8.19
C ASP A 73 9.14 -10.32 7.81
N LEU A 74 9.08 -9.00 7.57
CA LEU A 74 10.23 -8.14 7.28
C LEU A 74 10.91 -7.56 8.53
N ASN A 75 10.26 -7.60 9.70
CA ASN A 75 10.78 -6.99 10.93
C ASN A 75 12.17 -7.49 11.36
N PRO A 76 12.52 -8.78 11.22
CA PRO A 76 13.86 -9.26 11.53
C PRO A 76 14.97 -8.56 10.73
N PHE A 77 14.64 -8.06 9.53
CA PHE A 77 15.58 -7.43 8.61
C PHE A 77 15.57 -5.90 8.67
N LYS A 78 14.60 -5.29 9.38
CA LYS A 78 14.52 -3.83 9.59
C LYS A 78 15.51 -3.32 10.64
N TYR A 79 15.96 -4.21 11.53
CA TYR A 79 16.80 -3.87 12.69
C TYR A 79 18.08 -4.69 12.78
N SER A 80 18.49 -5.39 11.72
CA SER A 80 19.79 -6.09 11.72
C SER A 80 20.91 -5.05 11.64
N SER A 81 21.30 -4.55 12.82
CA SER A 81 22.48 -3.73 13.02
C SER A 81 23.70 -4.63 13.12
N SER A 82 24.40 -4.84 12.01
CA SER A 82 25.85 -4.81 12.09
C SER A 82 26.26 -3.35 12.28
N GLY A 83 27.32 -3.09 13.05
CA GLY A 83 27.71 -1.73 13.47
C GLY A 83 27.64 -0.66 12.37
N GLU A 84 27.23 0.55 12.77
CA GLU A 84 27.19 1.80 11.98
C GLU A 84 26.32 1.86 10.70
N TYR A 85 25.77 0.76 10.18
CA TYR A 85 24.96 0.80 8.94
C TYR A 85 23.49 0.40 9.15
N ILE A 86 22.59 1.38 8.98
CA ILE A 86 21.15 1.14 8.90
C ILE A 86 20.85 0.48 7.54
N ILE A 87 20.33 -0.75 7.54
CA ILE A 87 19.91 -1.41 6.30
C ILE A 87 18.67 -0.71 5.75
N LYS A 88 18.85 0.01 4.64
CA LYS A 88 17.83 0.88 4.03
C LYS A 88 16.71 0.13 3.30
N ASP A 89 16.88 -1.15 2.99
CA ASP A 89 15.88 -1.95 2.28
C ASP A 89 15.87 -3.43 2.74
N PRO A 90 14.91 -3.85 3.60
CA PRO A 90 14.87 -5.19 4.16
C PRO A 90 14.57 -6.28 3.11
N TYR A 91 13.97 -5.93 1.96
CA TYR A 91 13.65 -6.89 0.91
C TYR A 91 14.91 -7.49 0.25
N LYS A 92 16.05 -6.79 0.32
CA LYS A 92 17.33 -7.28 -0.23
C LYS A 92 17.86 -8.51 0.50
N LEU A 93 17.67 -8.55 1.82
CA LEU A 93 18.21 -9.58 2.71
C LEU A 93 17.40 -10.88 2.73
N LEU A 94 16.24 -10.88 2.08
CA LEU A 94 15.41 -12.06 1.99
C LEU A 94 16.07 -13.11 1.10
N ASP A 95 15.91 -14.38 1.47
CA ASP A 95 16.27 -15.49 0.60
C ASP A 95 15.35 -15.55 -0.64
N LEU A 96 15.81 -16.28 -1.65
CA LEU A 96 15.12 -16.42 -2.94
C LEU A 96 13.68 -16.93 -2.78
N GLU A 97 13.45 -17.89 -1.88
CA GLU A 97 12.14 -18.49 -1.66
C GLU A 97 11.15 -17.50 -1.04
N LYS A 98 11.59 -16.75 -0.01
CA LYS A 98 10.80 -15.67 0.61
C LYS A 98 10.51 -14.54 -0.36
N LYS A 99 11.48 -14.14 -1.21
CA LYS A 99 11.25 -13.14 -2.28
C LYS A 99 10.16 -13.62 -3.25
N LYS A 100 10.22 -14.87 -3.72
CA LYS A 100 9.19 -15.46 -4.60
C LYS A 100 7.82 -15.49 -3.94
N LYS A 101 7.75 -15.88 -2.66
CA LYS A 101 6.50 -15.89 -1.88
C LYS A 101 5.91 -14.49 -1.77
N LEU A 102 6.72 -13.48 -1.42
CA LEU A 102 6.26 -12.09 -1.34
C LEU A 102 5.79 -11.54 -2.68
N ILE A 103 6.46 -11.85 -3.79
CA ILE A 103 5.98 -11.48 -5.13
C ILE A 103 4.57 -12.03 -5.36
N GLY A 104 4.34 -13.31 -5.02
CA GLY A 104 3.01 -13.93 -5.08
C GLY A 104 1.98 -13.20 -4.23
N SER A 105 2.33 -12.89 -2.97
CA SER A 105 1.46 -12.17 -2.03
C SER A 105 1.09 -10.77 -2.52
N TYR A 106 2.05 -9.97 -2.99
CA TYR A 106 1.76 -8.63 -3.51
C TYR A 106 0.99 -8.65 -4.84
N LYS A 107 1.18 -9.68 -5.68
CA LYS A 107 0.32 -9.89 -6.86
C LYS A 107 -1.12 -10.22 -6.46
N TYR A 108 -1.31 -11.05 -5.43
CA TYR A 108 -2.63 -11.35 -4.88
C TYR A 108 -3.31 -10.07 -4.33
N ILE A 109 -2.56 -9.22 -3.64
CA ILE A 109 -3.04 -7.90 -3.19
C ILE A 109 -3.50 -7.06 -4.39
N GLY A 110 -2.71 -6.97 -5.45
CA GLY A 110 -3.08 -6.25 -6.67
C GLY A 110 -4.39 -6.77 -7.29
N ALA A 111 -4.56 -8.10 -7.37
CA ALA A 111 -5.78 -8.71 -7.89
C ALA A 111 -7.00 -8.45 -6.98
N SER A 112 -6.82 -8.46 -5.66
CA SER A 112 -7.85 -8.11 -4.69
C SER A 112 -8.31 -6.64 -4.85
N ILE A 113 -7.36 -5.73 -5.04
CA ILE A 113 -7.65 -4.31 -5.32
C ILE A 113 -8.43 -4.17 -6.64
N ASP A 114 -8.11 -4.94 -7.67
CA ASP A 114 -8.87 -4.91 -8.94
C ASP A 114 -10.34 -5.32 -8.76
N MET A 115 -10.63 -6.27 -7.88
CA MET A 115 -12.01 -6.65 -7.55
C MET A 115 -12.76 -5.52 -6.82
N ASP A 116 -12.07 -4.78 -5.94
CA ASP A 116 -12.64 -3.64 -5.23
C ASP A 116 -12.91 -2.48 -6.18
N VAL A 117 -11.98 -2.18 -7.09
CA VAL A 117 -12.18 -1.17 -8.15
C VAL A 117 -13.36 -1.56 -9.04
N ALA A 118 -13.46 -2.82 -9.47
CA ALA A 118 -14.59 -3.29 -10.27
C ALA A 118 -15.93 -3.11 -9.53
N THR A 119 -15.98 -3.55 -8.27
CA THR A 119 -17.16 -3.38 -7.40
C THR A 119 -17.57 -1.90 -7.27
N ALA A 120 -16.61 -1.02 -6.99
CA ALA A 120 -16.89 0.40 -6.81
C ALA A 120 -17.34 1.05 -8.13
N ASN A 121 -16.78 0.63 -9.27
CA ASN A 121 -17.23 1.08 -10.59
C ASN A 121 -18.66 0.62 -10.91
N ASP A 122 -19.03 -0.60 -10.56
CA ASP A 122 -20.40 -1.09 -10.71
C ASP A 122 -21.38 -0.27 -9.86
N GLY A 123 -20.97 0.07 -8.63
CA GLY A 123 -21.72 0.98 -7.75
C GLY A 123 -21.89 2.38 -8.35
N VAL A 124 -20.82 2.96 -8.90
CA VAL A 124 -20.87 4.26 -9.61
C VAL A 124 -21.81 4.18 -10.82
N ALA A 125 -21.74 3.11 -11.61
CA ALA A 125 -22.61 2.92 -12.76
C ALA A 125 -24.08 2.81 -12.37
N TYR A 126 -24.38 2.11 -11.27
CA TYR A 126 -25.72 2.08 -10.69
C TYR A 126 -26.19 3.47 -10.28
N TYR A 127 -25.38 4.19 -9.51
CA TYR A 127 -25.77 5.52 -9.03
C TYR A 127 -25.96 6.53 -10.15
N ASN A 128 -25.11 6.53 -11.20
CA ASN A 128 -25.31 7.40 -12.36
C ASN A 128 -26.67 7.15 -13.04
N LYS A 129 -27.10 5.88 -13.16
CA LYS A 129 -28.44 5.56 -13.70
C LYS A 129 -29.57 6.07 -12.81
N MET A 130 -29.41 5.94 -11.49
CA MET A 130 -30.39 6.44 -10.53
C MET A 130 -30.43 7.97 -10.53
N GLU A 131 -29.29 8.64 -10.67
CA GLU A 131 -29.18 10.09 -10.77
C GLU A 131 -29.95 10.61 -11.98
N GLU A 132 -29.75 9.99 -13.16
CA GLU A 132 -30.46 10.34 -14.39
C GLU A 132 -31.97 10.15 -14.25
N LEU A 133 -32.40 9.03 -13.66
CA LEU A 133 -33.80 8.73 -13.41
C LEU A 133 -34.43 9.76 -12.46
N TYR A 134 -33.79 10.03 -11.32
CA TYR A 134 -34.30 10.97 -10.32
C TYR A 134 -34.30 12.41 -10.82
N LYS A 135 -33.30 12.81 -11.63
CA LYS A 135 -33.32 14.12 -12.30
C LYS A 135 -34.48 14.23 -13.30
N THR A 136 -34.75 13.17 -14.05
CA THR A 136 -35.89 13.15 -14.99
C THR A 136 -37.21 13.33 -14.23
N HIS A 137 -37.39 12.61 -13.12
CA HIS A 137 -38.57 12.76 -12.28
C HIS A 137 -38.66 14.15 -11.62
N LEU A 138 -37.53 14.68 -11.13
CA LEU A 138 -37.47 16.04 -10.56
C LEU A 138 -37.86 17.10 -11.58
N THR A 139 -37.37 17.01 -12.82
CA THR A 139 -37.75 17.93 -13.90
C THR A 139 -39.25 17.86 -14.18
N ALA A 140 -39.82 16.66 -14.30
CA ALA A 140 -41.25 16.48 -14.52
C ALA A 140 -42.10 17.08 -13.38
N VAL A 141 -41.70 16.87 -12.12
CA VAL A 141 -42.37 17.47 -10.96
C VAL A 141 -42.25 19.00 -10.98
N ASN A 142 -41.07 19.53 -11.29
CA ASN A 142 -40.85 20.98 -11.37
C ASN A 142 -41.69 21.64 -12.48
N GLU A 143 -41.89 20.96 -13.60
CA GLU A 143 -42.77 21.42 -14.68
C GLU A 143 -44.24 21.46 -14.24
N GLU A 144 -44.72 20.40 -13.55
CA GLU A 144 -46.09 20.38 -13.06
C GLU A 144 -46.33 21.40 -11.93
N VAL A 145 -45.38 21.60 -11.02
CA VAL A 145 -45.44 22.66 -9.99
C VAL A 145 -45.61 24.03 -10.67
N LYS A 146 -44.76 24.36 -11.64
CA LYS A 146 -44.83 25.64 -12.37
C LYS A 146 -46.16 25.82 -13.10
N LYS A 147 -46.69 24.75 -13.69
CA LYS A 147 -47.98 24.78 -14.39
C LYS A 147 -49.12 25.05 -13.42
N VAL A 148 -49.18 24.34 -12.29
CA VAL A 148 -50.19 24.55 -11.24
C VAL A 148 -50.10 25.97 -10.68
N GLU A 149 -48.90 26.48 -10.40
CA GLU A 149 -48.68 27.86 -9.95
C GLU A 149 -49.15 28.90 -11.00
N ALA A 150 -48.90 28.64 -12.28
CA ALA A 150 -49.35 29.50 -13.37
C ALA A 150 -50.89 29.51 -13.51
N ASP A 151 -51.53 28.34 -13.39
CA ASP A 151 -52.98 28.20 -13.44
C ASP A 151 -53.64 28.89 -12.23
N ILE A 152 -53.08 28.74 -11.02
CA ILE A 152 -53.51 29.46 -9.82
C ILE A 152 -53.42 30.98 -10.04
N LYS A 153 -52.31 31.46 -10.60
CA LYS A 153 -52.13 32.89 -10.88
C LYS A 153 -53.13 33.40 -11.92
N ALA A 154 -53.39 32.63 -12.97
CA ALA A 154 -54.37 32.99 -14.00
C ALA A 154 -55.79 33.10 -13.42
N GLU A 155 -56.20 32.18 -12.55
CA GLU A 155 -57.49 32.26 -11.86
C GLU A 155 -57.51 33.43 -10.85
N ASP A 156 -56.42 33.70 -10.14
CA ASP A 156 -56.31 34.85 -9.23
C ASP A 156 -56.44 36.19 -9.97
N ASP A 157 -55.81 36.33 -11.14
CA ASP A 157 -55.91 37.52 -11.96
C ASP A 157 -57.31 37.67 -12.56
N LYS A 158 -57.98 36.59 -12.98
CA LYS A 158 -59.41 36.62 -13.36
C LYS A 158 -60.27 37.13 -12.21
N ILE A 159 -60.10 36.60 -11.00
CA ILE A 159 -60.85 37.04 -9.80
C ILE A 159 -60.66 38.54 -9.55
N LYS A 160 -59.42 39.05 -9.69
CA LYS A 160 -59.12 40.50 -9.57
C LYS A 160 -59.81 41.33 -10.64
N THR A 161 -59.80 40.88 -11.91
CA THR A 161 -60.45 41.61 -13.01
C THR A 161 -61.97 41.68 -12.88
N ILE A 162 -62.61 40.64 -12.34
CA ILE A 162 -64.07 40.64 -12.08
C ILE A 162 -64.44 41.63 -10.97
N GLY A 163 -63.56 41.85 -9.99
CA GLY A 163 -63.73 42.88 -8.97
C GLY A 163 -65.03 42.77 -8.18
N SER A 164 -65.82 43.85 -8.15
CA SER A 164 -67.10 43.98 -7.43
C SER A 164 -68.33 43.83 -8.34
N ASP A 165 -68.15 43.44 -9.59
CA ASP A 165 -69.22 43.41 -10.58
C ASP A 165 -70.29 42.37 -10.19
N SER A 166 -71.44 42.85 -9.70
CA SER A 166 -72.54 42.03 -9.18
C SER A 166 -73.18 41.16 -10.27
N THR A 167 -72.98 41.51 -11.55
CA THR A 167 -73.48 40.73 -12.69
C THR A 167 -72.67 39.48 -12.98
N LYS A 168 -71.44 39.36 -12.44
CA LYS A 168 -70.51 38.24 -12.68
C LYS A 168 -70.22 37.39 -11.43
N THR A 169 -71.11 37.46 -10.45
CA THR A 169 -70.95 36.76 -9.15
C THR A 169 -70.71 35.26 -9.34
N THR A 170 -71.46 34.59 -10.22
CA THR A 170 -71.31 33.14 -10.50
C THR A 170 -69.94 32.79 -11.09
N GLU A 171 -69.44 33.62 -12.01
CA GLU A 171 -68.15 33.42 -12.68
C GLU A 171 -67.00 33.57 -11.66
N LYS A 172 -67.10 34.57 -10.77
CA LYS A 172 -66.17 34.76 -9.66
C LYS A 172 -66.15 33.57 -8.70
N THR A 173 -67.32 33.04 -8.32
CA THR A 173 -67.42 31.86 -7.44
C THR A 173 -66.80 30.62 -8.08
N GLN A 174 -66.98 30.41 -9.39
CA GLN A 174 -66.36 29.30 -10.11
C GLN A 174 -64.82 29.41 -10.17
N SER A 175 -64.28 30.59 -10.46
CA SER A 175 -62.81 30.81 -10.44
C SER A 175 -62.22 30.64 -9.04
N MET A 176 -62.92 31.11 -7.99
CA MET A 176 -62.48 30.88 -6.60
C MET A 176 -62.45 29.39 -6.24
N ALA A 177 -63.44 28.62 -6.67
CA ALA A 177 -63.47 27.18 -6.44
C ALA A 177 -62.33 26.45 -7.18
N LYS A 178 -62.09 26.78 -8.45
CA LYS A 178 -60.96 26.23 -9.24
C LYS A 178 -59.61 26.56 -8.62
N LYS A 179 -59.40 27.81 -8.20
CA LYS A 179 -58.19 28.22 -7.50
C LYS A 179 -57.96 27.39 -6.23
N ALA A 180 -58.99 27.28 -5.39
CA ALA A 180 -58.91 26.51 -4.15
C ALA A 180 -58.65 25.02 -4.39
N GLU A 181 -59.17 24.45 -5.49
CA GLU A 181 -58.89 23.07 -5.88
C GLU A 181 -57.44 22.86 -6.32
N LEU A 182 -56.89 23.77 -7.14
CA LEU A 182 -55.49 23.73 -7.56
C LEU A 182 -54.51 23.87 -6.38
N GLU A 183 -54.81 24.78 -5.45
CA GLU A 183 -54.01 24.99 -4.23
C GLU A 183 -53.90 23.72 -3.37
N LYS A 184 -54.86 22.78 -3.45
CA LYS A 184 -54.79 21.51 -2.70
C LYS A 184 -53.65 20.60 -3.14
N TYR A 185 -53.19 20.70 -4.40
CA TYR A 185 -52.16 19.83 -4.95
C TYR A 185 -50.73 20.31 -4.65
N LEU A 186 -50.54 21.61 -4.41
CA LEU A 186 -49.21 22.20 -4.18
C LEU A 186 -48.43 21.55 -3.03
N PRO A 187 -49.02 21.25 -1.85
CA PRO A 187 -48.28 20.59 -0.76
C PRO A 187 -47.72 19.22 -1.17
N PHE A 188 -48.48 18.45 -1.95
CA PHE A 188 -48.06 17.14 -2.44
C PHE A 188 -46.94 17.26 -3.49
N LEU A 189 -47.10 18.15 -4.48
CA LEU A 189 -46.07 18.36 -5.50
C LEU A 189 -44.76 18.91 -4.92
N ASN A 190 -44.84 19.83 -3.96
CA ASN A 190 -43.66 20.36 -3.26
C ASN A 190 -42.98 19.29 -2.39
N SER A 191 -43.75 18.37 -1.80
CA SER A 191 -43.17 17.20 -1.10
C SER A 191 -42.41 16.30 -2.06
N LEU A 192 -43.02 15.96 -3.22
CA LEU A 192 -42.37 15.16 -4.26
C LEU A 192 -41.09 15.81 -4.78
N GLN A 193 -41.13 17.12 -4.99
CA GLN A 193 -39.96 17.89 -5.43
C GLN A 193 -38.80 17.73 -4.45
N LYS A 194 -39.06 18.00 -3.16
CA LYS A 194 -38.05 17.87 -2.09
C LYS A 194 -37.50 16.46 -1.98
N GLU A 195 -38.34 15.45 -2.17
CA GLU A 195 -37.91 14.05 -2.11
C GLU A 195 -36.93 13.72 -3.25
N TYR A 196 -37.25 14.09 -4.49
CA TYR A 196 -36.33 13.86 -5.60
C TYR A 196 -35.05 14.70 -5.50
N GLU A 197 -35.13 15.94 -5.01
CA GLU A 197 -33.94 16.75 -4.69
C GLU A 197 -33.02 16.05 -3.68
N SER A 198 -33.60 15.50 -2.61
CA SER A 198 -32.89 14.72 -1.59
C SER A 198 -32.24 13.47 -2.18
N LEU A 199 -32.97 12.70 -2.99
CA LEU A 199 -32.46 11.49 -3.64
C LEU A 199 -31.32 11.79 -4.61
N VAL A 200 -31.45 12.81 -5.46
CA VAL A 200 -30.37 13.26 -6.36
C VAL A 200 -29.13 13.64 -5.56
N SER A 201 -29.29 14.41 -4.48
CA SER A 201 -28.19 14.81 -3.60
C SER A 201 -27.48 13.61 -2.96
N LYS A 202 -28.24 12.63 -2.45
CA LYS A 202 -27.69 11.40 -1.84
C LYS A 202 -26.93 10.56 -2.85
N VAL A 203 -27.52 10.29 -4.01
CA VAL A 203 -26.89 9.51 -5.08
C VAL A 203 -25.59 10.17 -5.56
N ASN A 204 -25.57 11.50 -5.68
CA ASN A 204 -24.34 12.24 -5.99
C ASN A 204 -23.27 12.07 -4.91
N THR A 205 -23.65 12.23 -3.65
CA THR A 205 -22.74 12.05 -2.52
C THR A 205 -22.14 10.63 -2.51
N TYR A 206 -22.96 9.61 -2.72
CA TYR A 206 -22.50 8.21 -2.75
C TYR A 206 -21.60 7.92 -3.96
N THR A 207 -21.93 8.50 -5.11
CA THR A 207 -21.09 8.43 -6.32
C THR A 207 -19.71 9.02 -6.06
N ASP A 208 -19.63 10.19 -5.45
CA ASP A 208 -18.37 10.86 -5.15
C ASP A 208 -17.54 10.10 -4.11
N ASN A 209 -18.20 9.50 -3.11
CA ASN A 209 -17.52 8.65 -2.15
C ASN A 209 -16.91 7.40 -2.82
N LEU A 210 -17.63 6.74 -3.72
CA LEU A 210 -17.08 5.60 -4.47
C LEU A 210 -15.93 6.02 -5.39
N LYS A 211 -15.99 7.18 -6.05
CA LYS A 211 -14.88 7.72 -6.84
C LYS A 211 -13.61 7.96 -6.00
N LYS A 212 -13.76 8.42 -4.75
CA LYS A 212 -12.64 8.53 -3.80
C LYS A 212 -12.06 7.17 -3.46
N VAL A 213 -12.90 6.17 -3.19
CA VAL A 213 -12.46 4.78 -2.93
C VAL A 213 -11.69 4.22 -4.12
N ILE A 214 -12.19 4.41 -5.35
CA ILE A 214 -11.50 4.00 -6.59
C ILE A 214 -10.13 4.64 -6.68
N SER A 215 -10.04 5.95 -6.42
CA SER A 215 -8.77 6.69 -6.48
C SER A 215 -7.75 6.17 -5.46
N ASN A 216 -8.19 5.89 -4.23
CA ASN A 216 -7.34 5.30 -3.19
C ASN A 216 -6.88 3.89 -3.57
N CYS A 217 -7.78 3.04 -4.07
CA CYS A 217 -7.45 1.71 -4.57
C CYS A 217 -6.39 1.77 -5.69
N GLN A 218 -6.48 2.72 -6.61
CA GLN A 218 -5.48 2.90 -7.66
C GLN A 218 -4.10 3.30 -7.11
N LEU A 219 -4.04 4.08 -6.03
CA LEU A 219 -2.79 4.40 -5.35
C LEU A 219 -2.20 3.15 -4.66
N GLU A 220 -3.01 2.43 -3.88
CA GLU A 220 -2.61 1.16 -3.24
C GLU A 220 -2.08 0.15 -4.27
N LYS A 221 -2.74 0.05 -5.44
CA LYS A 221 -2.29 -0.83 -6.52
C LYS A 221 -0.92 -0.44 -7.03
N LYS A 222 -0.66 0.85 -7.25
CA LYS A 222 0.66 1.34 -7.71
C LYS A 222 1.75 1.02 -6.68
N GLU A 223 1.47 1.16 -5.38
CA GLU A 223 2.41 0.81 -4.32
C GLU A 223 2.74 -0.69 -4.30
N ALA A 224 1.72 -1.54 -4.45
CA ALA A 224 1.91 -2.98 -4.59
C ALA A 224 2.75 -3.33 -5.83
N GLU A 225 2.46 -2.72 -6.98
CA GLU A 225 3.21 -2.92 -8.22
C GLU A 225 4.68 -2.47 -8.12
N ILE A 226 4.94 -1.34 -7.47
CA ILE A 226 6.31 -0.87 -7.19
C ILE A 226 7.05 -1.90 -6.34
N THR A 227 6.40 -2.45 -5.31
CA THR A 227 6.98 -3.47 -4.44
C THR A 227 7.25 -4.77 -5.21
N VAL A 228 6.33 -5.22 -6.06
CA VAL A 228 6.53 -6.38 -6.95
C VAL A 228 7.73 -6.17 -7.87
N LYS A 229 7.86 -5.00 -8.52
CA LYS A 229 9.00 -4.71 -9.40
C LYS A 229 10.33 -4.77 -8.65
N LYS A 230 10.42 -4.14 -7.46
CA LYS A 230 11.61 -4.20 -6.60
C LYS A 230 11.97 -5.64 -6.25
N LEU A 231 11.00 -6.43 -5.79
CA LEU A 231 11.22 -7.83 -5.45
C LEU A 231 11.62 -8.68 -6.66
N GLN A 232 11.07 -8.41 -7.84
CA GLN A 232 11.45 -9.09 -9.08
C GLN A 232 12.90 -8.79 -9.47
N ASP A 233 13.33 -7.54 -9.33
CA ASP A 233 14.71 -7.16 -9.59
C ASP A 233 15.66 -7.86 -8.60
N TYR A 234 15.30 -7.92 -7.32
CA TYR A 234 16.05 -8.66 -6.31
C TYR A 234 16.08 -10.17 -6.58
N ASN A 235 14.95 -10.76 -6.96
CA ASN A 235 14.86 -12.18 -7.31
C ASN A 235 15.75 -12.53 -8.52
N LYS A 236 15.80 -11.69 -9.55
CA LYS A 236 16.69 -11.90 -10.71
C LYS A 236 18.17 -11.87 -10.33
N MET A 237 18.54 -11.05 -9.35
CA MET A 237 19.91 -11.03 -8.83
C MET A 237 20.26 -12.34 -8.13
N ASP A 238 19.37 -12.80 -7.25
CA ASP A 238 19.55 -14.06 -6.52
C ASP A 238 19.57 -15.27 -7.47
N GLU A 239 18.72 -15.31 -8.50
CA GLU A 239 18.70 -16.40 -9.50
C GLU A 239 20.01 -16.48 -10.26
N LYS A 240 20.55 -15.34 -10.71
CA LYS A 240 21.87 -15.30 -11.34
C LYS A 240 22.95 -15.78 -10.38
N LEU A 241 22.90 -15.37 -9.12
CA LEU A 241 23.87 -15.81 -8.11
C LEU A 241 23.83 -17.34 -7.90
N GLU A 242 22.63 -17.92 -7.83
CA GLU A 242 22.45 -19.37 -7.70
C GLU A 242 22.86 -20.15 -8.97
N GLU A 243 22.60 -19.60 -10.16
CA GLU A 243 23.13 -20.13 -11.42
C GLU A 243 24.67 -20.13 -11.42
N TYR A 244 25.30 -19.05 -10.96
CA TYR A 244 26.75 -18.97 -10.83
C TYR A 244 27.29 -20.00 -9.83
N LYS A 245 26.69 -20.13 -8.64
CA LYS A 245 27.04 -21.17 -7.66
C LYS A 245 26.95 -22.59 -8.23
N LYS A 246 25.98 -22.85 -9.11
CA LYS A 246 25.79 -24.16 -9.76
C LYS A 246 26.70 -24.38 -10.96
N SER A 247 27.15 -23.31 -11.63
CA SER A 247 27.98 -23.37 -12.83
C SER A 247 29.45 -23.70 -12.56
N GLU A 248 29.92 -23.62 -11.31
CA GLU A 248 31.29 -23.97 -10.96
C GLU A 248 31.43 -25.37 -10.37
N LYS A 249 32.25 -26.17 -11.06
CA LYS A 249 33.07 -27.22 -10.43
C LYS A 249 33.79 -26.58 -9.24
N LYS A 250 33.71 -27.22 -8.08
CA LYS A 250 34.21 -26.85 -6.73
C LYS A 250 35.57 -26.12 -6.56
N ASN A 251 36.34 -25.84 -7.62
CA ASN A 251 37.72 -25.35 -7.54
C ASN A 251 37.97 -23.94 -8.14
N GLU A 252 37.00 -23.27 -8.78
CA GLU A 252 37.23 -21.92 -9.35
C GLU A 252 36.66 -20.76 -8.51
N VAL A 253 35.96 -21.04 -7.40
CA VAL A 253 35.35 -20.00 -6.53
C VAL A 253 36.39 -19.19 -5.75
N LYS A 254 37.65 -19.63 -5.69
CA LYS A 254 38.70 -18.94 -4.94
C LYS A 254 39.47 -17.98 -5.84
N SER A 255 38.83 -16.91 -6.28
CA SER A 255 39.41 -15.55 -6.31
C SER A 255 38.70 -14.59 -7.27
N SER A 256 38.49 -13.36 -6.78
CA SER A 256 38.32 -12.07 -7.47
C SER A 256 37.23 -11.86 -8.54
N GLY A 257 36.88 -12.82 -9.39
CA GLY A 257 36.03 -12.56 -10.56
C GLY A 257 34.54 -12.28 -10.26
N LEU A 258 34.02 -12.85 -9.18
CA LEU A 258 32.60 -12.74 -8.81
C LEU A 258 32.27 -11.33 -8.26
N LEU A 259 33.09 -10.84 -7.33
CA LEU A 259 32.94 -9.52 -6.72
C LEU A 259 33.06 -8.41 -7.76
N GLU A 260 34.05 -8.53 -8.65
CA GLU A 260 34.31 -7.53 -9.69
C GLU A 260 33.19 -7.46 -10.75
N LYS A 261 32.62 -8.61 -11.13
CA LYS A 261 31.45 -8.68 -12.03
C LYS A 261 30.17 -8.15 -11.38
N LEU A 262 29.97 -8.41 -10.08
CA LEU A 262 28.84 -7.85 -9.31
C LEU A 262 28.96 -6.33 -9.15
N MET A 263 30.16 -5.80 -8.88
CA MET A 263 30.40 -4.35 -8.84
C MET A 263 30.23 -3.71 -10.23
N LYS A 264 30.78 -4.32 -11.30
CA LYS A 264 30.62 -3.85 -12.70
C LYS A 264 29.17 -3.86 -13.19
N SER A 265 28.33 -4.76 -12.66
CA SER A 265 26.91 -4.85 -13.03
C SER A 265 26.03 -3.71 -12.48
N LYS A 266 26.59 -2.78 -11.67
CA LYS A 266 25.87 -1.72 -10.94
C LYS A 266 24.78 -2.22 -9.98
N LEU A 267 24.77 -3.52 -9.67
CA LEU A 267 23.77 -4.15 -8.82
C LEU A 267 23.99 -3.85 -7.32
N ILE A 268 25.19 -3.41 -6.94
CA ILE A 268 25.58 -3.11 -5.56
C ILE A 268 26.35 -1.78 -5.53
N LYS A 269 26.01 -0.88 -4.60
CA LYS A 269 26.78 0.36 -4.36
C LYS A 269 28.05 0.02 -3.58
N GLU A 270 29.18 0.59 -3.99
CA GLU A 270 30.55 0.29 -3.52
C GLU A 270 30.66 0.18 -1.99
N ASN A 271 29.95 1.03 -1.25
CA ASN A 271 30.06 1.13 0.21
C ASN A 271 29.14 0.17 1.00
N GLU A 272 28.07 -0.37 0.38
CA GLU A 272 27.11 -1.30 1.04
C GLU A 272 27.47 -2.77 0.75
N SER A 273 28.57 -3.02 0.03
CA SER A 273 28.79 -4.26 -0.70
C SER A 273 29.35 -5.41 0.14
N LYS A 274 30.35 -5.17 0.98
CA LYS A 274 31.20 -6.25 1.53
C LYS A 274 30.50 -7.10 2.60
N GLU A 275 29.64 -6.50 3.41
CA GLU A 275 28.94 -7.19 4.51
C GLU A 275 27.67 -7.91 4.04
N ILE A 276 26.95 -7.31 3.09
CA ILE A 276 25.83 -7.99 2.42
C ILE A 276 26.35 -9.17 1.60
N LEU A 277 27.50 -9.03 0.91
CA LEU A 277 28.12 -10.15 0.19
C LEU A 277 28.62 -11.26 1.12
N SER A 278 29.21 -10.96 2.27
CA SER A 278 29.66 -11.99 3.21
C SER A 278 28.51 -12.78 3.82
N GLN A 279 27.38 -12.12 4.13
CA GLN A 279 26.16 -12.78 4.58
C GLN A 279 25.48 -13.58 3.46
N LEU A 280 25.47 -13.08 2.21
CA LEU A 280 24.82 -13.72 1.06
C LEU A 280 25.63 -14.91 0.50
N LEU A 281 26.96 -14.86 0.60
CA LEU A 281 27.87 -15.91 0.13
C LEU A 281 28.26 -16.89 1.24
N ASN A 282 28.00 -16.57 2.51
CA ASN A 282 28.44 -17.34 3.68
C ASN A 282 29.97 -17.55 3.67
N VAL A 283 30.73 -16.52 3.29
CA VAL A 283 32.21 -16.51 3.22
C VAL A 283 32.74 -15.44 4.18
N GLN A 284 33.81 -15.79 4.92
CA GLN A 284 34.51 -14.89 5.84
C GLN A 284 35.02 -13.66 5.06
N THR A 285 34.69 -12.45 5.54
CA THR A 285 34.97 -11.15 4.87
C THR A 285 36.43 -10.96 4.46
N GLN A 286 37.36 -11.59 5.20
CA GLN A 286 38.80 -11.56 4.97
C GLN A 286 39.23 -12.22 3.65
N LEU A 287 38.43 -13.14 3.08
CA LEU A 287 38.72 -13.76 1.78
C LEU A 287 38.40 -12.82 0.60
N LEU A 288 37.61 -11.77 0.83
CA LEU A 288 37.18 -10.81 -0.19
C LEU A 288 38.18 -9.65 -0.39
N THR A 289 39.19 -9.53 0.49
CA THR A 289 40.17 -8.43 0.47
C THR A 289 41.49 -8.79 -0.20
N MET A 290 41.77 -10.06 -0.47
CA MET A 290 43.00 -10.48 -1.15
C MET A 290 42.76 -10.59 -2.67
N SER A 291 43.56 -9.88 -3.48
CA SER A 291 43.50 -10.03 -4.94
C SER A 291 43.97 -11.42 -5.36
N SER A 292 43.41 -11.95 -6.45
CA SER A 292 43.75 -13.28 -6.99
C SER A 292 45.25 -13.48 -7.23
N GLU A 293 45.94 -12.40 -7.56
CA GLU A 293 47.37 -12.39 -7.89
C GLU A 293 48.26 -12.73 -6.68
N HIS A 294 47.77 -12.51 -5.46
CA HIS A 294 48.51 -12.76 -4.22
C HIS A 294 48.15 -14.07 -3.52
N THR A 295 47.35 -14.92 -4.18
CA THR A 295 46.99 -16.23 -3.64
C THR A 295 48.07 -17.24 -4.01
N CYS A 296 48.55 -18.01 -3.02
CA CYS A 296 49.48 -19.11 -3.26
C CYS A 296 48.82 -20.25 -4.03
N ILE A 297 49.53 -20.76 -5.04
CA ILE A 297 49.10 -21.84 -5.94
C ILE A 297 50.09 -23.01 -5.95
N ASP A 298 51.37 -22.76 -5.64
CA ASP A 298 52.45 -23.75 -5.76
C ASP A 298 52.88 -24.33 -4.38
N THR A 299 52.52 -23.65 -3.28
CA THR A 299 52.90 -24.00 -1.91
C THR A 299 51.83 -24.80 -1.18
N ASN A 300 52.22 -25.94 -0.60
CA ASN A 300 51.35 -26.69 0.31
C ASN A 300 51.34 -26.02 1.70
N VAL A 301 50.32 -25.19 1.93
CA VAL A 301 50.19 -24.36 3.15
C VAL A 301 49.85 -25.24 4.37
N PRO A 302 50.63 -25.18 5.45
CA PRO A 302 50.32 -25.92 6.69
C PRO A 302 49.00 -25.48 7.34
N ASP A 303 48.37 -26.37 8.10
CA ASP A 303 47.19 -26.02 8.90
C ASP A 303 47.52 -24.90 9.91
N ASN A 304 46.60 -23.94 10.07
CA ASN A 304 46.75 -22.73 10.88
C ASN A 304 47.82 -21.74 10.37
N ALA A 305 48.14 -21.77 9.08
CA ALA A 305 48.95 -20.77 8.40
C ALA A 305 48.14 -19.95 7.39
N ALA A 306 48.60 -18.73 7.12
CA ALA A 306 48.23 -17.92 5.97
C ALA A 306 49.35 -18.00 4.92
N CYS A 307 49.01 -17.78 3.65
CA CYS A 307 50.00 -17.74 2.57
C CYS A 307 49.75 -16.54 1.67
N TYR A 308 50.85 -15.92 1.22
CA TYR A 308 50.86 -14.76 0.35
C TYR A 308 51.83 -14.98 -0.81
N ARG A 309 51.38 -14.68 -2.02
CA ARG A 309 52.18 -14.72 -3.24
C ARG A 309 52.59 -13.30 -3.64
N TYR A 310 53.88 -13.04 -3.73
CA TYR A 310 54.40 -11.75 -4.19
C TYR A 310 54.32 -11.63 -5.71
N LEU A 311 54.42 -10.38 -6.22
CA LEU A 311 54.36 -10.11 -7.67
C LEU A 311 55.51 -10.74 -8.46
N ASP A 312 56.63 -11.04 -7.80
CA ASP A 312 57.77 -11.75 -8.40
C ASP A 312 57.55 -13.27 -8.49
N GLY A 313 56.40 -13.76 -8.01
CA GLY A 313 56.02 -15.18 -8.02
C GLY A 313 56.51 -15.96 -6.82
N THR A 314 57.20 -15.34 -5.87
CA THR A 314 57.58 -16.01 -4.61
C THR A 314 56.35 -16.20 -3.72
N GLU A 315 56.26 -17.35 -3.06
CA GLU A 315 55.17 -17.68 -2.13
C GLU A 315 55.74 -17.84 -0.73
N GLU A 316 55.14 -17.14 0.22
CA GLU A 316 55.52 -17.19 1.63
C GLU A 316 54.29 -17.58 2.46
N TRP A 317 54.45 -18.55 3.34
CA TRP A 317 53.45 -18.87 4.35
C TRP A 317 53.95 -18.47 5.74
N ARG A 318 53.02 -18.02 6.58
CA ARG A 318 53.26 -17.65 7.97
C ARG A 318 52.15 -18.19 8.85
N CYS A 319 52.49 -18.61 10.05
CA CYS A 319 51.48 -19.03 11.01
C CYS A 319 50.53 -17.88 11.36
N LEU A 320 49.24 -18.20 11.55
CA LEU A 320 48.26 -17.25 12.04
C LEU A 320 48.61 -16.80 13.46
N LEU A 321 48.09 -15.64 13.88
CA LEU A 321 48.25 -15.17 15.25
C LEU A 321 47.82 -16.26 16.24
N THR A 322 48.53 -16.37 17.37
CA THR A 322 48.40 -17.44 18.40
C THR A 322 48.95 -18.82 18.01
N PHE A 323 49.60 -18.95 16.85
CA PHE A 323 50.32 -20.15 16.43
C PHE A 323 51.81 -19.85 16.18
N LYS A 324 52.67 -20.86 16.40
CA LYS A 324 54.11 -20.77 16.20
C LYS A 324 54.58 -21.89 15.26
N GLU A 325 55.58 -21.59 14.44
CA GLU A 325 56.21 -22.58 13.57
C GLU A 325 57.12 -23.53 14.36
N GLU A 326 56.81 -24.82 14.31
CA GLU A 326 57.65 -25.91 14.83
C GLU A 326 57.68 -27.06 13.82
N GLY A 327 58.85 -27.33 13.25
CA GLY A 327 59.06 -28.45 12.32
C GLY A 327 58.22 -28.37 11.03
N GLY A 328 57.99 -27.16 10.51
CA GLY A 328 57.19 -26.95 9.29
C GLY A 328 55.66 -27.05 9.51
N LYS A 329 55.20 -26.96 10.76
CA LYS A 329 53.77 -26.91 11.13
C LYS A 329 53.51 -25.75 12.09
N CYS A 330 52.28 -25.24 12.08
CA CYS A 330 51.84 -24.20 13.00
C CYS A 330 51.13 -24.82 14.20
N VAL A 331 51.79 -24.80 15.37
CA VAL A 331 51.25 -25.33 16.63
C VAL A 331 50.72 -24.20 17.52
N PRO A 332 49.64 -24.42 18.30
CA PRO A 332 49.12 -23.41 19.21
C PRO A 332 50.17 -22.94 20.22
N ALA A 333 50.33 -21.63 20.35
CA ALA A 333 51.22 -20.99 21.30
C ALA A 333 50.38 -20.08 22.21
N SER A 334 50.26 -20.44 23.49
CA SER A 334 49.42 -19.73 24.46
C SER A 334 50.06 -18.49 25.08
N ASN A 335 51.39 -18.32 24.92
CA ASN A 335 52.18 -17.24 25.51
C ASN A 335 52.96 -16.45 24.45
N VAL A 336 52.31 -16.10 23.34
CA VAL A 336 52.95 -15.28 22.30
C VAL A 336 53.09 -13.84 22.82
N THR A 337 54.27 -13.23 22.66
CA THR A 337 54.54 -11.84 23.04
C THR A 337 55.06 -11.05 21.85
N CYS A 338 54.88 -9.72 21.82
CA CYS A 338 55.48 -8.89 20.76
C CYS A 338 57.02 -8.97 20.70
N LYS A 339 57.69 -9.47 21.74
CA LYS A 339 59.15 -9.67 21.73
C LYS A 339 59.55 -10.94 20.98
N ASP A 340 58.65 -11.91 20.88
CA ASP A 340 58.87 -13.19 20.23
C ASP A 340 58.25 -13.15 18.82
N ASN A 341 59.10 -13.03 17.80
CA ASN A 341 58.69 -12.97 16.40
C ASN A 341 57.62 -11.89 16.09
N ASN A 342 57.76 -10.69 16.67
CA ASN A 342 56.80 -9.60 16.58
C ASN A 342 55.35 -10.01 16.92
N GLY A 343 55.16 -11.03 17.77
CA GLY A 343 53.84 -11.55 18.09
C GLY A 343 53.15 -12.36 16.99
N GLY A 344 53.85 -12.69 15.91
CA GLY A 344 53.26 -13.25 14.68
C GLY A 344 52.76 -12.19 13.70
N CYS A 345 52.95 -10.90 14.01
CA CYS A 345 52.68 -9.80 13.08
C CYS A 345 53.71 -9.76 11.95
N ALA A 346 53.37 -9.12 10.83
CA ALA A 346 54.30 -8.84 9.75
C ALA A 346 55.53 -8.07 10.28
N PRO A 347 56.73 -8.27 9.71
CA PRO A 347 57.95 -7.56 10.14
C PRO A 347 57.81 -6.02 10.13
N GLU A 348 57.03 -5.49 9.19
CA GLU A 348 56.74 -4.08 8.97
C GLU A 348 55.50 -3.57 9.74
N ALA A 349 54.79 -4.47 10.43
CA ALA A 349 53.67 -4.11 11.29
C ALA A 349 54.13 -3.75 12.71
N GLU A 350 53.47 -2.79 13.33
CA GLU A 350 53.62 -2.49 14.75
C GLU A 350 52.81 -3.52 15.57
N CYS A 351 53.48 -4.29 16.44
CA CYS A 351 52.82 -5.19 17.38
C CYS A 351 52.51 -4.46 18.71
N LYS A 352 51.26 -4.57 19.17
CA LYS A 352 50.82 -4.12 20.49
C LYS A 352 50.13 -5.24 21.26
N MET A 353 50.42 -5.34 22.55
CA MET A 353 49.67 -6.18 23.48
C MET A 353 48.57 -5.35 24.13
N THR A 354 47.34 -5.83 24.07
CA THR A 354 46.21 -5.23 24.78
C THR A 354 46.20 -5.62 26.25
N ASP A 355 45.44 -4.89 27.08
CA ASP A 355 45.24 -5.19 28.51
C ASP A 355 44.65 -6.60 28.77
N SER A 356 44.12 -7.25 27.73
CA SER A 356 43.59 -8.61 27.74
C SER A 356 44.60 -9.69 27.29
N ASN A 357 45.90 -9.37 27.22
CA ASN A 357 46.98 -10.23 26.69
C ASN A 357 46.75 -10.73 25.25
N LYS A 358 45.97 -10.01 24.43
CA LYS A 358 45.83 -10.28 22.99
C LYS A 358 46.76 -9.42 22.16
N ILE A 359 47.33 -10.02 21.13
CA ILE A 359 48.21 -9.37 20.15
C ILE A 359 47.38 -8.63 19.11
N VAL A 360 47.78 -7.41 18.80
CA VAL A 360 47.18 -6.58 17.75
C VAL A 360 48.30 -6.06 16.85
N CYS A 361 48.20 -6.37 15.55
CA CYS A 361 49.16 -5.96 14.53
C CYS A 361 48.60 -4.77 13.74
N LYS A 362 49.43 -3.75 13.49
CA LYS A 362 49.04 -2.57 12.70
C LYS A 362 50.07 -2.27 11.62
N CYS A 363 49.68 -2.34 10.34
CA CYS A 363 50.52 -1.89 9.24
C CYS A 363 50.72 -0.37 9.33
N THR A 364 51.99 0.07 9.34
CA THR A 364 52.34 1.48 9.57
C THR A 364 52.54 2.28 8.29
N LYS A 365 52.69 1.59 7.16
CA LYS A 365 52.94 2.21 5.85
C LYS A 365 51.63 2.76 5.26
N GLU A 366 51.67 4.01 4.82
CA GLU A 366 50.51 4.67 4.19
C GLU A 366 50.08 3.90 2.93
N GLY A 367 48.81 3.50 2.87
CA GLY A 367 48.26 2.68 1.80
C GLY A 367 48.43 1.16 1.95
N SER A 368 49.02 0.67 3.05
CA SER A 368 49.06 -0.77 3.38
C SER A 368 47.89 -1.14 4.31
N GLU A 369 47.20 -2.24 3.98
CA GLU A 369 46.10 -2.80 4.77
C GLU A 369 46.52 -4.14 5.40
N PRO A 370 46.10 -4.43 6.65
CA PRO A 370 46.45 -5.69 7.31
C PRO A 370 45.74 -6.88 6.66
N LEU A 371 46.52 -7.86 6.24
CA LEU A 371 46.07 -9.16 5.76
C LEU A 371 46.22 -10.20 6.87
N PHE A 372 45.20 -11.05 7.04
CA PHE A 372 45.15 -12.08 8.10
C PHE A 372 45.45 -11.52 9.50
N GLU A 373 44.72 -10.49 9.91
CA GLU A 373 44.91 -9.78 11.20
C GLU A 373 46.30 -9.12 11.37
N GLY A 374 47.00 -8.90 10.26
CA GLY A 374 48.30 -8.22 10.19
C GLY A 374 49.51 -9.15 10.27
N VAL A 375 49.33 -10.45 9.99
CA VAL A 375 50.42 -11.39 9.68
C VAL A 375 51.15 -10.99 8.38
N PHE A 376 50.43 -10.33 7.47
CA PHE A 376 50.96 -9.69 6.27
C PHE A 376 50.48 -8.23 6.15
N CYS A 377 51.31 -7.42 5.53
CA CYS A 377 51.11 -6.02 5.13
C CYS A 377 51.78 -5.80 3.76
#